data_AF-A8ZTI0-F1
#
_entry.id   AF-A8ZTI0-F1
#
_cell.length_a   1.000
_cell.length_b   1.000
_cell.length_c   1.000
_cell.angle_alpha   90.00
_cell.angle_beta   90.00
_cell.angle_gamma   90.00
#
_symmetry.space_group_name_H-M   'P 1'
#
loop_
_entity.id
_entity.type
_entity.pdbx_description
1 polymer ?
#
loop_
_entity_poly.entity_id
_entity_poly.type
_entity_poly.pdbx_seq_one_letter_code
_entity_poly.pdbx_strand_id
1 'polypeptide(L)'
;MTALDRGDLDALYEAQKRHAPGVLGDNATKEFVLRHVFEIAPELIRKPSDLLRALLRRHYREQRIPALLDERFVQVLRQQGDFEEWPLETIIPDREAFFAFLQERWPVFLNQSAIQDATGVREDEKPYGFEYPGPSDLPFDHDDIRVYIDNLFVEGLLEAVPHDWAESLSKTWLAIGIRTDQQADRARRVEGLLDNLSADIPNEDTRHDDWFHFAKTWAELVALALDSNAVLPEPARQKMEALQAQIDAVLVPWLTKRYAGLVNLPPAPPVMLHHIPRFLSRHINDAKQHKAAFVLVDGLAMDQWIVIRKEIARQRANYRFRENAVFAWIPTITSVSRQAAFAGKPPIYFPNSIHTTDKEPALWTQFWVDQGLTKQEVAYAKGLGNGTLENVEEIVARPKMRVVGLVVDKVDKIMHGMELGAAGMHNQVRQWAAGPFLAQLFDLLLENGFRVYLSSDHGNIEASGCGRPVEGAVADLRGERARIYPDSLLRGQVKERFPNALEWPPIGLPEEYLPLLAPARSAFVRKAESLVGHGGASLEELIVPLVQIERRDT
;
A
#
# COMPACT_ATOMS: atom_id res chain seq x y z
N MET A 1 4.10 -28.58 1.51
CA MET A 1 3.78 -27.85 2.77
C MET A 1 4.74 -26.70 3.06
N THR A 2 6.04 -26.79 2.77
CA THR A 2 7.03 -25.73 3.01
C THR A 2 6.80 -24.41 2.25
N ALA A 3 5.97 -24.42 1.20
CA ALA A 3 5.69 -23.25 0.38
C ALA A 3 4.42 -22.47 0.79
N LEU A 4 3.55 -23.04 1.63
CA LEU A 4 2.35 -22.33 2.10
C LEU A 4 2.70 -21.34 3.20
N ASP A 5 1.96 -20.23 3.28
CA ASP A 5 2.07 -19.35 4.43
C ASP A 5 1.55 -20.07 5.67
N ARG A 6 2.10 -19.74 6.85
CA ARG A 6 1.55 -20.20 8.13
C ARG A 6 0.08 -19.82 8.28
N GLY A 7 -0.31 -18.66 7.73
CA GLY A 7 -1.69 -18.20 7.73
C GLY A 7 -2.68 -19.08 6.96
N ASP A 8 -2.20 -19.99 6.12
CA ASP A 8 -3.01 -20.92 5.32
C ASP A 8 -3.18 -22.29 5.98
N LEU A 9 -2.38 -22.59 7.01
CA LEU A 9 -2.32 -23.91 7.63
C LEU A 9 -3.60 -24.26 8.38
N ASP A 10 -4.26 -23.29 8.99
CA ASP A 10 -5.53 -23.50 9.69
C ASP A 10 -6.64 -23.89 8.70
N ALA A 11 -6.75 -23.16 7.58
CA ALA A 11 -7.69 -23.48 6.52
C ALA A 11 -7.41 -24.87 5.91
N LEU A 12 -6.14 -25.20 5.68
CA LEU A 12 -5.73 -26.52 5.20
C LEU A 12 -6.09 -27.64 6.18
N TYR A 13 -5.86 -27.42 7.48
CA TYR A 13 -6.16 -28.40 8.52
C TYR A 13 -7.66 -28.67 8.63
N GLU A 14 -8.48 -27.61 8.61
CA GLU A 14 -9.94 -27.75 8.62
C GLU A 14 -10.45 -28.41 7.33
N ALA A 15 -9.87 -28.08 6.17
CA ALA A 15 -10.18 -28.75 4.91
C ALA A 15 -9.84 -30.25 4.96
N GLN A 16 -8.68 -30.61 5.52
CA GLN A 16 -8.27 -32.01 5.67
C GLN A 16 -9.23 -32.78 6.58
N LYS A 17 -9.64 -32.20 7.71
CA LYS A 17 -10.63 -32.80 8.62
C LYS A 17 -11.98 -32.99 7.94
N ARG A 18 -12.46 -31.96 7.25
CA ARG A 18 -13.81 -31.93 6.66
C ARG A 18 -13.94 -32.88 5.48
N HIS A 19 -12.93 -32.95 4.62
CA HIS A 19 -13.00 -33.69 3.35
C HIS A 19 -12.30 -35.05 3.40
N ALA A 20 -11.45 -35.30 4.41
CA ALA A 20 -10.77 -36.57 4.65
C ALA A 20 -10.25 -37.26 3.36
N PRO A 21 -9.43 -36.58 2.54
CA PRO A 21 -9.11 -37.04 1.18
C PRO A 21 -8.21 -38.28 1.10
N GLY A 22 -7.78 -38.83 2.25
CA GLY A 22 -6.80 -39.92 2.30
C GLY A 22 -5.39 -39.46 1.91
N VAL A 23 -4.57 -40.39 1.41
CA VAL A 23 -3.22 -40.10 0.91
C VAL A 23 -3.32 -39.62 -0.54
N LEU A 24 -2.95 -38.37 -0.77
CA LEU A 24 -2.95 -37.74 -2.08
C LEU A 24 -1.55 -37.78 -2.72
N GLY A 25 -1.50 -37.96 -4.03
CA GLY A 25 -0.28 -37.72 -4.82
C GLY A 25 0.01 -36.21 -4.97
N ASP A 26 1.15 -35.85 -5.58
CA ASP A 26 1.59 -34.44 -5.68
C ASP A 26 0.54 -33.53 -6.37
N ASN A 27 0.11 -33.87 -7.59
CA ASN A 27 -0.89 -33.08 -8.32
C ASN A 27 -2.23 -33.00 -7.59
N ALA A 28 -2.69 -34.13 -7.04
CA ALA A 28 -3.94 -34.17 -6.29
C ALA A 28 -3.87 -33.34 -5.00
N THR A 29 -2.69 -33.27 -4.37
CA THR A 29 -2.45 -32.39 -3.21
C THR A 29 -2.52 -30.92 -3.62
N LYS A 30 -1.87 -30.53 -4.73
CA LYS A 30 -1.90 -29.15 -5.24
C LYS A 30 -3.32 -28.70 -5.57
N GLU A 31 -4.09 -29.55 -6.24
CA GLU A 31 -5.50 -29.29 -6.56
C GLU A 31 -6.39 -29.22 -5.32
N PHE A 32 -6.15 -30.10 -4.34
CA PHE A 32 -6.87 -30.06 -3.06
C PHE A 32 -6.64 -28.73 -2.35
N VAL A 33 -5.39 -28.26 -2.30
CA VAL A 33 -5.04 -26.98 -1.68
C VAL A 33 -5.65 -25.81 -2.45
N LEU A 34 -5.52 -25.79 -3.79
CA LEU A 34 -6.17 -24.76 -4.63
C LEU A 34 -7.67 -24.67 -4.34
N ARG A 35 -8.37 -25.82 -4.30
CA ARG A 35 -9.82 -25.87 -4.12
C ARG A 35 -10.28 -25.46 -2.73
N HIS A 36 -9.63 -25.98 -1.70
CA HIS A 36 -10.16 -25.89 -0.33
C HIS A 36 -9.50 -24.80 0.53
N VAL A 37 -8.34 -24.30 0.13
CA VAL A 37 -7.65 -23.20 0.82
C VAL A 37 -7.82 -21.89 0.05
N PHE A 38 -7.60 -21.92 -1.27
CA PHE A 38 -7.67 -20.72 -2.11
C PHE A 38 -8.99 -20.57 -2.87
N GLU A 39 -9.91 -21.52 -2.73
CA GLU A 39 -11.23 -21.49 -3.36
C GLU A 39 -11.19 -21.45 -4.90
N ILE A 40 -10.12 -22.00 -5.49
CA ILE A 40 -9.90 -22.12 -6.94
C ILE A 40 -10.06 -23.58 -7.34
N ALA A 41 -11.04 -23.87 -8.18
CA ALA A 41 -11.31 -25.20 -8.74
C ALA A 41 -11.05 -25.20 -10.25
N PRO A 42 -9.81 -25.47 -10.71
CA PRO A 42 -9.44 -25.33 -12.13
C PRO A 42 -10.31 -26.17 -13.08
N GLU A 43 -10.78 -27.34 -12.64
CA GLU A 43 -11.64 -28.24 -13.41
C GLU A 43 -13.07 -27.70 -13.65
N LEU A 44 -13.48 -26.68 -12.89
CA LEU A 44 -14.79 -26.03 -13.05
C LEU A 44 -14.73 -24.79 -13.95
N ILE A 45 -13.53 -24.37 -14.37
CA ILE A 45 -13.34 -23.22 -15.24
C ILE A 45 -13.45 -23.71 -16.69
N ARG A 46 -14.59 -23.43 -17.35
CA ARG A 46 -14.87 -23.96 -18.71
C ARG A 46 -15.14 -22.91 -19.77
N LYS A 47 -15.33 -21.66 -19.36
CA LYS A 47 -15.56 -20.52 -20.26
C LYS A 47 -14.77 -19.30 -19.80
N PRO A 48 -14.53 -18.31 -20.68
CA PRO A 48 -13.87 -17.05 -20.34
C PRO A 48 -14.39 -16.38 -19.06
N SER A 49 -15.70 -16.41 -18.81
CA SER A 49 -16.28 -15.77 -17.63
C SER A 49 -15.94 -16.50 -16.32
N ASP A 50 -15.75 -17.83 -16.36
CA ASP A 50 -15.33 -18.58 -15.17
C ASP A 50 -13.88 -18.26 -14.80
N LEU A 51 -13.00 -18.17 -15.81
CA LEU A 51 -11.59 -17.83 -15.62
C LEU A 51 -11.49 -16.40 -15.10
N LEU A 52 -12.15 -15.45 -15.76
CA LEU A 52 -12.12 -14.05 -15.38
C LEU A 52 -12.63 -13.85 -13.95
N ARG A 53 -13.74 -14.50 -13.56
CA ARG A 53 -14.25 -14.47 -12.18
C ARG A 53 -13.24 -15.05 -11.17
N ALA A 54 -12.56 -16.15 -11.49
CA ALA A 54 -11.55 -16.74 -10.61
C ALA A 54 -10.35 -15.81 -10.40
N LEU A 55 -9.87 -15.17 -11.48
CA LEU A 55 -8.76 -14.21 -11.42
C LEU A 55 -9.15 -12.91 -10.70
N LEU A 56 -10.35 -12.38 -10.95
CA LEU A 56 -10.88 -11.22 -10.23
C LEU A 56 -10.94 -11.50 -8.73
N ARG A 57 -11.55 -12.61 -8.31
CA ARG A 57 -11.62 -12.98 -6.88
C ARG A 57 -10.24 -13.10 -6.24
N ARG A 58 -9.30 -13.76 -6.92
CA ARG A 58 -7.92 -13.95 -6.46
C ARG A 58 -7.21 -12.61 -6.25
N HIS A 59 -7.18 -11.79 -7.30
CA HIS A 59 -6.36 -10.58 -7.37
C HIS A 59 -6.97 -9.41 -6.59
N TYR A 60 -8.29 -9.34 -6.52
CA TYR A 60 -9.01 -8.37 -5.70
C TYR A 60 -8.78 -8.62 -4.21
N ARG A 61 -8.78 -9.88 -3.76
CA ARG A 61 -8.46 -10.27 -2.37
C ARG A 61 -6.96 -10.35 -2.07
N GLU A 62 -6.10 -10.05 -3.04
CA GLU A 62 -4.64 -10.13 -2.90
C GLU A 62 -4.16 -11.50 -2.37
N GLN A 63 -4.84 -12.58 -2.78
CA GLN A 63 -4.52 -13.93 -2.33
C GLN A 63 -3.09 -14.31 -2.76
N ARG A 64 -2.26 -14.65 -1.76
CA ARG A 64 -0.87 -15.05 -1.99
C ARG A 64 -0.80 -16.55 -2.22
N ILE A 65 -0.83 -16.93 -3.49
CA ILE A 65 -0.76 -18.33 -3.89
C ILE A 65 0.70 -18.67 -4.21
N PRO A 66 1.27 -19.75 -3.63
CA PRO A 66 2.62 -20.17 -3.95
C PRO A 66 2.82 -20.50 -5.44
N ALA A 67 3.98 -20.14 -5.99
CA ALA A 67 4.29 -20.33 -7.42
C ALA A 67 4.03 -21.76 -7.93
N LEU A 68 4.31 -22.79 -7.13
CA LEU A 68 4.05 -24.19 -7.51
C LEU A 68 2.56 -24.53 -7.68
N LEU A 69 1.68 -23.81 -7.00
CA LEU A 69 0.22 -23.94 -7.18
C LEU A 69 -0.24 -23.15 -8.40
N ASP A 70 0.37 -22.00 -8.69
CA ASP A 70 0.12 -21.24 -9.93
C ASP A 70 0.54 -22.04 -11.15
N GLU A 71 1.72 -22.65 -11.13
CA GLU A 71 2.21 -23.55 -12.18
C GLU A 71 1.22 -24.69 -12.42
N ARG A 72 0.68 -25.30 -11.35
CA ARG A 72 -0.34 -26.34 -11.48
C ARG A 72 -1.65 -25.79 -12.04
N PHE A 73 -2.07 -24.61 -11.60
CA PHE A 73 -3.28 -23.97 -12.07
C PHE A 73 -3.21 -23.70 -13.59
N VAL A 74 -2.11 -23.09 -14.05
CA VAL A 74 -1.80 -22.89 -15.47
C VAL A 74 -1.82 -24.24 -16.20
N GLN A 75 -1.12 -25.24 -15.68
CA GLN A 75 -1.02 -26.56 -16.32
C GLN A 75 -2.40 -27.20 -16.56
N VAL A 76 -3.32 -27.12 -15.58
CA VAL A 76 -4.67 -27.69 -15.73
C VAL A 76 -5.48 -26.94 -16.78
N LEU A 77 -5.42 -25.61 -16.80
CA LEU A 77 -6.11 -24.81 -17.82
C LEU A 77 -5.56 -25.05 -19.24
N ARG A 78 -4.23 -25.16 -19.38
CA ARG A 78 -3.60 -25.49 -20.67
C ARG A 78 -3.99 -26.88 -21.18
N GLN A 79 -4.21 -27.85 -20.29
CA GLN A 79 -4.65 -29.21 -20.67
C GLN A 79 -6.10 -29.26 -21.18
N GLN A 80 -6.95 -28.29 -20.80
CA GLN A 80 -8.33 -28.21 -21.28
C GLN A 80 -8.43 -27.69 -22.71
N GLY A 81 -7.49 -26.81 -23.12
CA GLY A 81 -7.42 -26.24 -24.48
C GLY A 81 -8.29 -24.99 -24.71
N ASP A 82 -9.20 -24.66 -23.80
CA ASP A 82 -10.15 -23.54 -23.97
C ASP A 82 -9.53 -22.13 -23.81
N PHE A 83 -8.27 -22.05 -23.36
CA PHE A 83 -7.60 -20.79 -22.99
C PHE A 83 -6.25 -20.56 -23.69
N GLU A 84 -6.01 -21.19 -24.85
CA GLU A 84 -4.71 -21.12 -25.55
C GLU A 84 -4.20 -19.69 -25.78
N GLU A 85 -5.09 -18.78 -26.18
CA GLU A 85 -4.71 -17.37 -26.45
C GLU A 85 -4.42 -16.58 -25.17
N TRP A 86 -4.91 -17.00 -24.01
CA TRP A 86 -4.76 -16.24 -22.77
C TRP A 86 -3.30 -16.28 -22.26
N PRO A 87 -2.76 -15.16 -21.74
CA PRO A 87 -1.41 -15.09 -21.21
C PRO A 87 -1.35 -15.61 -19.75
N LEU A 88 -1.77 -16.87 -19.55
CA LEU A 88 -1.99 -17.45 -18.22
C LEU A 88 -0.76 -17.38 -17.32
N GLU A 89 0.43 -17.64 -17.86
CA GLU A 89 1.70 -17.60 -17.14
C GLU A 89 2.04 -16.21 -16.61
N THR A 90 1.46 -15.16 -17.21
CA THR A 90 1.65 -13.77 -16.82
C THR A 90 0.55 -13.30 -15.87
N ILE A 91 -0.73 -13.44 -16.25
CA ILE A 91 -1.85 -12.82 -15.53
C ILE A 91 -2.35 -13.63 -14.32
N ILE A 92 -2.01 -14.92 -14.21
CA ILE A 92 -2.33 -15.72 -13.02
C ILE A 92 -1.48 -15.28 -11.82
N PRO A 93 -0.13 -15.28 -11.90
CA PRO A 93 0.70 -14.95 -10.75
C PRO A 93 0.78 -13.43 -10.48
N ASP A 94 0.57 -12.59 -11.50
CA ASP A 94 0.84 -11.15 -11.41
C ASP A 94 -0.45 -10.31 -11.47
N ARG A 95 -0.80 -9.72 -10.33
CA ARG A 95 -1.96 -8.83 -10.15
C ARG A 95 -1.90 -7.59 -11.05
N GLU A 96 -0.74 -6.95 -11.14
CA GLU A 96 -0.60 -5.71 -11.90
C GLU A 96 -0.68 -6.01 -13.41
N ALA A 97 -0.10 -7.13 -13.86
CA ALA A 97 -0.27 -7.57 -15.23
C ALA A 97 -1.72 -7.94 -15.54
N PHE A 98 -2.43 -8.58 -14.60
CA PHE A 98 -3.85 -8.89 -14.77
C PHE A 98 -4.71 -7.63 -14.90
N PHE A 99 -4.54 -6.63 -14.04
CA PHE A 99 -5.30 -5.39 -14.15
C PHE A 99 -4.94 -4.58 -15.40
N ALA A 100 -3.67 -4.57 -15.80
CA ALA A 100 -3.28 -3.98 -17.09
C ALA A 100 -3.94 -4.70 -18.28
N PHE A 101 -3.98 -6.04 -18.25
CA PHE A 101 -4.69 -6.86 -19.24
C PHE A 101 -6.17 -6.46 -19.35
N LEU A 102 -6.87 -6.26 -18.22
CA LEU A 102 -8.27 -5.78 -18.22
C LEU A 102 -8.38 -4.34 -18.75
N GLN A 103 -7.50 -3.44 -18.30
CA GLN A 103 -7.50 -2.03 -18.67
C GLN A 103 -7.40 -1.82 -20.18
N GLU A 104 -6.56 -2.60 -20.86
CA GLU A 104 -6.36 -2.53 -22.31
C GLU A 104 -7.59 -2.96 -23.11
N ARG A 105 -8.40 -3.87 -22.55
CA ARG A 105 -9.58 -4.45 -23.22
C ARG A 105 -10.86 -3.69 -22.92
N TRP A 106 -10.86 -2.86 -21.89
CA TRP A 106 -12.01 -2.03 -21.54
C TRP A 106 -12.48 -1.12 -22.69
N PRO A 107 -11.62 -0.36 -23.41
CA PRO A 107 -12.06 0.43 -24.56
C PRO A 107 -12.69 -0.39 -25.68
N VAL A 108 -12.21 -1.63 -25.92
CA VAL A 108 -12.79 -2.52 -26.94
C VAL A 108 -14.21 -2.89 -26.59
N PHE A 109 -14.43 -3.27 -25.34
CA PHE A 109 -15.74 -3.63 -24.83
C PHE A 109 -16.73 -2.45 -24.87
N LEU A 110 -16.26 -1.23 -24.58
CA LEU A 110 -17.07 -0.01 -24.73
C LEU A 110 -17.50 0.24 -26.18
N ASN A 111 -16.57 0.06 -27.15
CA ASN A 111 -16.88 0.21 -28.58
C ASN A 111 -17.95 -0.78 -29.02
N GLN A 112 -17.84 -2.05 -28.61
CA GLN A 112 -18.83 -3.09 -28.93
C GLN A 112 -20.19 -2.79 -28.31
N SER A 113 -20.21 -2.32 -27.06
CA SER A 113 -21.43 -1.92 -26.35
C SER A 113 -22.14 -0.75 -27.06
N ALA A 114 -21.38 0.22 -27.55
CA ALA A 114 -21.93 1.35 -28.31
C ALA A 114 -22.54 0.93 -29.66
N ILE A 115 -21.96 -0.07 -30.34
CA ILE A 115 -22.47 -0.60 -31.62
C ILE A 115 -23.76 -1.39 -31.42
N GLN A 116 -23.94 -2.07 -30.29
CA GLN A 116 -25.19 -2.77 -29.99
C GLN A 116 -26.37 -1.80 -29.80
N ASP A 117 -26.11 -0.59 -29.29
CA ASP A 117 -27.11 0.47 -29.12
C ASP A 117 -27.32 1.36 -30.36
N ALA A 118 -26.31 1.47 -31.25
CA ALA A 118 -26.38 2.28 -32.46
C ALA A 118 -26.55 1.39 -33.72
N THR A 119 -27.64 1.55 -34.46
CA THR A 119 -27.98 0.80 -35.70
C THR A 119 -27.08 1.12 -36.92
N GLY A 120 -25.77 1.31 -36.73
CA GLY A 120 -24.82 1.66 -37.77
C GLY A 120 -23.59 0.74 -37.78
N VAL A 121 -23.35 0.09 -38.91
CA VAL A 121 -22.15 -0.73 -39.17
C VAL A 121 -20.94 0.20 -39.35
N ARG A 122 -19.87 -0.03 -38.59
CA ARG A 122 -18.53 0.49 -38.85
C ARG A 122 -17.51 -0.65 -38.79
N GLU A 123 -16.48 -0.56 -39.62
CA GLU A 123 -15.42 -1.57 -39.74
C GLU A 123 -14.65 -1.74 -38.43
N ASP A 124 -14.33 -3.00 -38.11
CA ASP A 124 -13.46 -3.42 -37.01
C ASP A 124 -12.05 -2.82 -37.18
N GLU A 125 -11.82 -1.61 -36.68
CA GLU A 125 -10.47 -1.19 -36.32
C GLU A 125 -10.04 -2.05 -35.12
N LYS A 126 -9.45 -3.22 -35.40
CA LYS A 126 -8.75 -4.00 -34.38
C LYS A 126 -7.72 -3.07 -33.73
N PRO A 127 -7.80 -2.82 -32.41
CA PRO A 127 -6.75 -2.09 -31.74
C PRO A 127 -5.45 -2.88 -31.89
N TYR A 128 -4.52 -2.35 -32.69
CA TYR A 128 -3.17 -2.86 -32.74
C TYR A 128 -2.41 -2.33 -31.53
N GLY A 129 -1.69 -3.20 -30.81
CA GLY A 129 -0.70 -2.78 -29.80
C GLY A 129 -1.01 -3.04 -28.33
N PHE A 130 -1.76 -4.09 -27.97
CA PHE A 130 -1.83 -4.54 -26.57
C PHE A 130 -0.45 -4.99 -26.06
N GLU A 131 -0.10 -4.60 -24.83
CA GLU A 131 1.11 -5.08 -24.14
C GLU A 131 1.00 -6.58 -23.85
N TYR A 132 -0.19 -7.03 -23.46
CA TYR A 132 -0.46 -8.41 -23.13
C TYR A 132 -1.18 -9.11 -24.29
N PRO A 133 -0.71 -10.27 -24.78
CA PRO A 133 -1.44 -11.03 -25.79
C PRO A 133 -2.74 -11.61 -25.23
N GLY A 134 -3.61 -12.12 -26.11
CA GLY A 134 -4.84 -12.81 -25.74
C GLY A 134 -6.11 -12.15 -26.28
N PRO A 135 -7.29 -12.68 -25.91
CA PRO A 135 -8.54 -12.26 -26.51
C PRO A 135 -8.79 -10.78 -26.27
N SER A 136 -9.29 -10.10 -27.31
CA SER A 136 -9.66 -8.69 -27.24
C SER A 136 -11.01 -8.47 -26.57
N ASP A 137 -11.91 -9.44 -26.69
CA ASP A 137 -13.25 -9.42 -26.11
C ASP A 137 -13.27 -10.21 -24.79
N LEU A 138 -13.69 -9.52 -23.73
CA LEU A 138 -13.81 -10.07 -22.38
C LEU A 138 -15.25 -9.93 -21.90
N PRO A 139 -15.79 -10.92 -21.17
CA PRO A 139 -17.19 -10.93 -20.72
C PRO A 139 -17.41 -10.02 -19.50
N PHE A 140 -17.18 -8.71 -19.66
CA PHE A 140 -17.31 -7.72 -18.59
C PHE A 140 -18.78 -7.50 -18.17
N ASP A 141 -19.74 -7.76 -19.05
CA ASP A 141 -21.19 -7.65 -18.83
C ASP A 141 -21.79 -8.80 -18.01
N HIS A 142 -21.06 -9.90 -17.81
CA HIS A 142 -21.54 -11.01 -17.00
C HIS A 142 -21.80 -10.56 -15.56
N ASP A 143 -22.98 -10.87 -15.01
CA ASP A 143 -23.43 -10.35 -13.70
C ASP A 143 -22.41 -10.56 -12.56
N ASP A 144 -21.85 -11.77 -12.44
CA ASP A 144 -20.82 -12.09 -11.44
C ASP A 144 -19.47 -11.34 -11.62
N ILE A 145 -19.19 -10.83 -12.82
CA ILE A 145 -17.94 -10.15 -13.17
C ILE A 145 -18.11 -8.65 -12.95
N ARG A 146 -19.25 -8.12 -13.38
CA ARG A 146 -19.58 -6.70 -13.32
C ARG A 146 -19.35 -6.08 -11.94
N VAL A 147 -19.74 -6.78 -10.86
CA VAL A 147 -19.53 -6.30 -9.49
C VAL A 147 -18.05 -6.04 -9.18
N TYR A 148 -17.16 -6.93 -9.62
CA TYR A 148 -15.72 -6.71 -9.45
C TYR A 148 -15.23 -5.56 -10.30
N ILE A 149 -15.66 -5.48 -11.57
CA ILE A 149 -15.24 -4.40 -12.47
C ILE A 149 -15.65 -3.03 -11.91
N ASP A 150 -16.88 -2.92 -11.42
CA ASP A 150 -17.36 -1.71 -10.74
C ASP A 150 -16.45 -1.34 -9.56
N ASN A 151 -16.13 -2.30 -8.68
CA ASN A 151 -15.22 -2.08 -7.57
C ASN A 151 -13.81 -1.69 -8.00
N LEU A 152 -13.26 -2.30 -9.05
CA LEU A 152 -11.92 -1.96 -9.55
C LEU A 152 -11.83 -0.50 -10.02
N PHE A 153 -12.89 0.03 -10.65
CA PHE A 153 -12.94 1.46 -11.01
C PHE A 153 -13.18 2.38 -9.80
N VAL A 154 -14.08 1.99 -8.90
CA VAL A 154 -14.37 2.75 -7.66
C VAL A 154 -13.08 2.92 -6.84
N GLU A 155 -12.35 1.83 -6.64
CA GLU A 155 -11.09 1.76 -5.89
C GLU A 155 -9.86 2.27 -6.67
N GLY A 156 -10.03 2.64 -7.95
CA GLY A 156 -8.94 3.21 -8.75
C GLY A 156 -7.84 2.20 -9.15
N LEU A 157 -8.16 0.91 -9.11
CA LEU A 157 -7.33 -0.18 -9.65
C LEU A 157 -7.44 -0.24 -11.18
N LEU A 158 -8.56 0.22 -11.74
CA LEU A 158 -8.72 0.55 -13.15
C LEU A 158 -9.03 2.05 -13.31
N GLU A 159 -8.63 2.61 -14.45
CA GLU A 159 -8.82 4.01 -14.81
C GLU A 159 -9.92 4.17 -15.86
N ALA A 160 -10.84 5.10 -15.60
CA ALA A 160 -11.86 5.49 -16.56
C ALA A 160 -11.25 6.14 -17.81
N VAL A 161 -11.72 5.72 -18.99
CA VAL A 161 -11.19 6.14 -20.29
C VAL A 161 -12.15 7.11 -21.00
N PRO A 162 -11.65 8.08 -21.78
CA PRO A 162 -12.52 8.89 -22.64
C PRO A 162 -13.14 8.00 -23.74
N HIS A 163 -14.36 8.34 -24.17
CA HIS A 163 -15.06 7.59 -25.21
C HIS A 163 -16.02 8.50 -26.00
N ASP A 164 -16.13 8.31 -27.31
CA ASP A 164 -16.95 9.15 -28.20
C ASP A 164 -18.44 9.11 -27.84
N TRP A 165 -18.93 7.95 -27.39
CA TRP A 165 -20.33 7.73 -27.00
C TRP A 165 -20.57 7.89 -25.49
N ALA A 166 -19.71 8.66 -24.81
CA ALA A 166 -19.74 8.81 -23.36
C ALA A 166 -21.14 9.16 -22.81
N GLU A 167 -21.85 10.12 -23.41
CA GLU A 167 -23.18 10.55 -22.94
C GLU A 167 -24.26 9.46 -22.99
N SER A 168 -24.18 8.53 -23.93
CA SER A 168 -25.13 7.43 -24.06
C SER A 168 -24.79 6.32 -23.08
N LEU A 169 -23.53 5.87 -23.12
CA LEU A 169 -23.05 4.76 -22.29
C LEU A 169 -23.04 5.11 -20.80
N SER A 170 -22.87 6.39 -20.43
CA SER A 170 -22.93 6.84 -19.03
C SER A 170 -24.30 6.70 -18.38
N LYS A 171 -25.35 6.38 -19.15
CA LYS A 171 -26.70 6.06 -18.64
C LYS A 171 -26.84 4.59 -18.25
N THR A 172 -25.81 3.79 -18.53
CA THR A 172 -25.72 2.38 -18.17
C THR A 172 -24.74 2.19 -17.01
N TRP A 173 -24.49 0.95 -16.64
CA TRP A 173 -23.51 0.61 -15.60
C TRP A 173 -22.06 0.96 -15.96
N LEU A 174 -21.78 1.09 -17.26
CA LEU A 174 -20.46 1.42 -17.79
C LEU A 174 -19.97 2.80 -17.37
N ALA A 175 -20.86 3.64 -16.84
CA ALA A 175 -20.57 5.01 -16.46
C ALA A 175 -19.31 5.13 -15.61
N ILE A 176 -19.06 4.20 -14.67
CA ILE A 176 -17.92 4.29 -13.73
C ILE A 176 -16.56 4.12 -14.44
N GLY A 177 -16.54 3.38 -15.55
CA GLY A 177 -15.35 3.18 -16.38
C GLY A 177 -15.21 4.15 -17.56
N ILE A 178 -16.12 5.11 -17.70
CA ILE A 178 -16.10 6.11 -18.77
C ILE A 178 -15.84 7.48 -18.16
N ARG A 179 -14.85 8.19 -18.71
CA ARG A 179 -14.53 9.56 -18.34
C ARG A 179 -15.56 10.49 -18.95
N THR A 180 -16.31 11.19 -18.11
CA THR A 180 -17.33 12.17 -18.54
C THR A 180 -16.96 13.55 -18.02
N ASP A 181 -17.73 14.07 -17.06
CA ASP A 181 -17.42 15.26 -16.30
C ASP A 181 -16.58 14.88 -15.07
N GLN A 182 -15.47 15.59 -14.85
CA GLN A 182 -14.53 15.30 -13.78
C GLN A 182 -15.18 15.36 -12.38
N GLN A 183 -16.13 16.27 -12.17
CA GLN A 183 -16.81 16.42 -10.88
C GLN A 183 -17.84 15.31 -10.67
N ALA A 184 -18.60 14.95 -11.70
CA ALA A 184 -19.56 13.84 -11.65
C ALA A 184 -18.86 12.48 -11.47
N ASP A 185 -17.76 12.24 -12.19
CA ASP A 185 -16.95 11.03 -12.05
C ASP A 185 -16.38 10.90 -10.63
N ARG A 186 -15.86 12.00 -10.08
CA ARG A 186 -15.38 12.07 -8.70
C ARG A 186 -16.51 11.78 -7.70
N ALA A 187 -17.68 12.40 -7.86
CA ALA A 187 -18.81 12.21 -6.96
C ALA A 187 -19.25 10.74 -6.92
N ARG A 188 -19.37 10.10 -8.08
CA ARG A 188 -19.73 8.68 -8.20
C ARG A 188 -18.70 7.76 -7.53
N ARG A 189 -17.41 8.03 -7.74
CA ARG A 189 -16.35 7.26 -7.05
C ARG A 189 -16.37 7.46 -5.54
N VAL A 190 -16.56 8.70 -5.07
CA VAL A 190 -16.65 8.98 -3.62
C VAL A 190 -17.84 8.26 -2.99
N GLU A 191 -19.00 8.28 -3.64
CA GLU A 191 -20.19 7.57 -3.16
C GLU A 191 -19.95 6.05 -3.07
N GLY A 192 -19.43 5.45 -4.14
CA GLY A 192 -19.10 4.02 -4.16
C GLY A 192 -18.04 3.63 -3.12
N LEU A 193 -17.00 4.44 -2.94
CA LEU A 193 -15.98 4.21 -1.91
C LEU A 193 -16.59 4.29 -0.51
N LEU A 194 -17.46 5.28 -0.25
CA LEU A 194 -18.14 5.41 1.04
C LEU A 194 -19.05 4.21 1.32
N ASP A 195 -19.75 3.67 0.32
CA ASP A 195 -20.58 2.48 0.46
C ASP A 195 -19.73 1.23 0.75
N ASN A 196 -18.70 0.97 -0.06
CA ASN A 196 -17.81 -0.18 0.13
C ASN A 196 -17.13 -0.15 1.51
N LEU A 197 -16.53 1.00 1.88
CA LEU A 197 -15.86 1.15 3.17
C LEU A 197 -16.82 1.03 4.36
N SER A 198 -18.07 1.46 4.22
CA SER A 198 -19.06 1.32 5.30
C SER A 198 -19.50 -0.13 5.50
N ALA A 199 -19.51 -0.93 4.44
CA ALA A 199 -19.87 -2.34 4.51
C ALA A 199 -18.73 -3.21 5.08
N ASP A 200 -17.48 -2.83 4.80
CA ASP A 200 -16.30 -3.67 5.03
C ASP A 200 -15.36 -3.13 6.12
N ILE A 201 -15.89 -2.39 7.11
CA ILE A 201 -15.08 -1.92 8.25
C ILE A 201 -14.47 -3.14 8.99
N PRO A 202 -13.13 -3.21 9.13
CA PRO A 202 -12.47 -4.25 9.90
C PRO A 202 -13.00 -4.32 11.34
N ASN A 203 -13.01 -5.54 11.91
CA ASN A 203 -13.36 -5.79 13.29
C ASN A 203 -12.17 -6.32 14.10
N GLU A 204 -12.36 -6.60 15.38
CA GLU A 204 -11.29 -7.03 16.30
C GLU A 204 -10.62 -8.37 15.95
N ASP A 205 -11.26 -9.19 15.11
CA ASP A 205 -10.77 -10.49 14.68
C ASP A 205 -10.28 -10.52 13.23
N THR A 206 -10.44 -9.40 12.52
CA THR A 206 -9.91 -9.18 11.18
C THR A 206 -8.39 -9.35 11.13
N ARG A 207 -7.88 -9.91 10.02
CA ARG A 207 -6.44 -10.13 9.86
C ARG A 207 -5.76 -8.81 9.47
N HIS A 208 -4.43 -8.77 9.55
CA HIS A 208 -3.68 -7.55 9.27
C HIS A 208 -3.69 -7.16 7.78
N ASP A 209 -3.81 -8.14 6.89
CA ASP A 209 -3.92 -7.98 5.44
C ASP A 209 -5.21 -7.28 5.02
N ASP A 210 -6.32 -7.57 5.70
CA ASP A 210 -7.58 -6.86 5.50
C ASP A 210 -7.47 -5.37 5.91
N TRP A 211 -6.71 -5.06 6.97
CA TRP A 211 -6.41 -3.67 7.35
C TRP A 211 -5.56 -2.96 6.29
N PHE A 212 -4.63 -3.66 5.62
CA PHE A 212 -3.87 -3.08 4.50
C PHE A 212 -4.76 -2.78 3.30
N HIS A 213 -5.68 -3.69 2.95
CA HIS A 213 -6.65 -3.44 1.90
C HIS A 213 -7.55 -2.26 2.24
N PHE A 214 -8.14 -2.25 3.45
CA PHE A 214 -8.99 -1.17 3.93
C PHE A 214 -8.27 0.19 3.93
N ALA A 215 -7.01 0.24 4.37
CA ALA A 215 -6.22 1.47 4.37
C ALA A 215 -5.98 2.03 2.96
N LYS A 216 -5.75 1.17 1.95
CA LYS A 216 -5.62 1.59 0.55
C LYS A 216 -6.92 2.19 0.02
N THR A 217 -8.05 1.54 0.29
CA THR A 217 -9.36 2.04 -0.13
C THR A 217 -9.75 3.35 0.59
N TRP A 218 -9.45 3.44 1.90
CA TRP A 218 -9.60 4.68 2.67
C TRP A 218 -8.74 5.81 2.10
N ALA A 219 -7.49 5.50 1.74
CA ALA A 219 -6.57 6.48 1.16
C ALA A 219 -7.06 7.03 -0.19
N GLU A 220 -7.68 6.21 -1.05
CA GLU A 220 -8.31 6.68 -2.30
C GLU A 220 -9.46 7.65 -2.01
N LEU A 221 -10.31 7.35 -1.01
CA LEU A 221 -11.38 8.25 -0.58
C LEU A 221 -10.81 9.57 -0.05
N VAL A 222 -9.80 9.53 0.82
CA VAL A 222 -9.14 10.72 1.38
C VAL A 222 -8.49 11.56 0.27
N ALA A 223 -7.77 10.94 -0.66
CA ALA A 223 -7.13 11.63 -1.77
C ALA A 223 -8.15 12.31 -2.70
N LEU A 224 -9.30 11.66 -2.95
CA LEU A 224 -10.40 12.30 -3.70
C LEU A 224 -11.02 13.44 -2.90
N ALA A 225 -11.26 13.26 -1.60
CA ALA A 225 -11.85 14.26 -0.71
C ALA A 225 -11.02 15.54 -0.63
N LEU A 226 -9.69 15.40 -0.59
CA LEU A 226 -8.74 16.50 -0.44
C LEU A 226 -8.25 17.10 -1.77
N ASP A 227 -8.76 16.63 -2.91
CA ASP A 227 -8.47 17.25 -4.21
C ASP A 227 -8.98 18.70 -4.25
N SER A 228 -8.07 19.65 -4.53
CA SER A 228 -8.34 21.09 -4.53
C SER A 228 -9.39 21.55 -5.53
N ASN A 229 -9.68 20.74 -6.55
CA ASN A 229 -10.54 21.15 -7.66
C ASN A 229 -12.04 21.01 -7.37
N ALA A 230 -12.45 20.42 -6.23
CA ALA A 230 -13.86 20.30 -5.90
C ALA A 230 -14.14 20.09 -4.41
N VAL A 231 -15.21 20.71 -3.92
CA VAL A 231 -15.70 20.52 -2.55
C VAL A 231 -16.61 19.30 -2.50
N LEU A 232 -16.45 18.45 -1.49
CA LEU A 232 -17.38 17.34 -1.26
C LEU A 232 -18.76 17.86 -0.84
N PRO A 233 -19.85 17.28 -1.36
CA PRO A 233 -21.20 17.57 -0.86
C PRO A 233 -21.31 17.29 0.64
N GLU A 234 -22.10 18.11 1.34
CA GLU A 234 -22.29 18.00 2.81
C GLU A 234 -22.66 16.58 3.29
N PRO A 235 -23.59 15.84 2.64
CA PRO A 235 -23.92 14.48 3.08
C PRO A 235 -22.74 13.50 2.96
N ALA A 236 -21.93 13.63 1.91
CA ALA A 236 -20.75 12.79 1.72
C ALA A 236 -19.68 13.11 2.77
N ARG A 237 -19.49 14.39 3.09
CA ARG A 237 -18.58 14.81 4.17
C ARG A 237 -19.00 14.23 5.52
N GLN A 238 -20.28 14.33 5.89
CA GLN A 238 -20.79 13.78 7.14
C GLN A 238 -20.63 12.25 7.22
N LYS A 239 -20.88 11.54 6.11
CA LYS A 239 -20.66 10.09 6.05
C LYS A 239 -19.18 9.74 6.21
N MET A 240 -18.28 10.49 5.57
CA MET A 240 -16.84 10.33 5.73
C MET A 240 -16.39 10.57 7.17
N GLU A 241 -16.87 11.63 7.83
CA GLU A 241 -16.59 11.93 9.24
C GLU A 241 -17.11 10.84 10.20
N ALA A 242 -18.30 10.28 9.93
CA ALA A 242 -18.85 9.19 10.72
C ALA A 242 -18.04 7.90 10.55
N LEU A 243 -17.69 7.54 9.31
CA LEU A 243 -16.84 6.39 9.01
C LEU A 243 -15.46 6.53 9.66
N GLN A 244 -14.88 7.71 9.55
CA GLN A 244 -13.64 8.09 10.19
C GLN A 244 -13.63 7.84 11.71
N ALA A 245 -14.68 8.28 12.40
CA ALA A 245 -14.83 8.04 13.84
C ALA A 245 -14.98 6.55 14.18
N GLN A 246 -15.65 5.77 13.33
CA GLN A 246 -15.77 4.31 13.50
C GLN A 246 -14.42 3.61 13.32
N ILE A 247 -13.62 4.00 12.32
CA ILE A 247 -12.27 3.48 12.09
C ILE A 247 -11.41 3.68 13.34
N ASP A 248 -11.37 4.90 13.86
CA ASP A 248 -10.58 5.23 15.06
C ASP A 248 -11.04 4.42 16.29
N ALA A 249 -12.35 4.18 16.42
CA ALA A 249 -12.93 3.43 17.53
C ALA A 249 -12.58 1.94 17.50
N VAL A 250 -12.43 1.34 16.31
CA VAL A 250 -12.16 -0.11 16.17
C VAL A 250 -10.66 -0.42 16.05
N LEU A 251 -9.88 0.49 15.47
CA LEU A 251 -8.45 0.27 15.24
C LEU A 251 -7.66 0.12 16.55
N VAL A 252 -7.90 0.98 17.54
CA VAL A 252 -7.14 0.96 18.81
C VAL A 252 -7.34 -0.35 19.60
N PRO A 253 -8.58 -0.85 19.81
CA PRO A 253 -8.80 -2.18 20.38
C PRO A 253 -8.10 -3.30 19.61
N TRP A 254 -8.19 -3.29 18.27
CA TRP A 254 -7.52 -4.28 17.43
C TRP A 254 -6.00 -4.26 17.63
N LEU A 255 -5.39 -3.08 17.59
CA LEU A 255 -3.95 -2.90 17.80
C LEU A 255 -3.52 -3.39 19.18
N THR A 256 -4.29 -3.08 20.22
CA THR A 256 -3.99 -3.52 21.60
C THR A 256 -3.93 -5.06 21.71
N LYS A 257 -4.76 -5.77 20.95
CA LYS A 257 -4.81 -7.25 20.94
C LYS A 257 -3.79 -7.89 20.00
N ARG A 258 -3.50 -7.27 18.85
CA ARG A 258 -2.83 -7.92 17.71
C ARG A 258 -1.43 -7.37 17.41
N TYR A 259 -1.14 -6.10 17.72
CA TYR A 259 0.06 -5.40 17.25
C TYR A 259 1.38 -6.07 17.68
N ALA A 260 1.48 -6.53 18.93
CA ALA A 260 2.67 -7.22 19.43
C ALA A 260 3.03 -8.48 18.64
N GLY A 261 2.03 -9.18 18.08
CA GLY A 261 2.24 -10.35 17.24
C GLY A 261 2.88 -10.01 15.90
N LEU A 262 2.57 -8.83 15.34
CA LEU A 262 3.04 -8.39 14.02
C LEU A 262 4.57 -8.27 13.96
N VAL A 263 5.19 -7.87 15.06
CA VAL A 263 6.65 -7.67 15.21
C VAL A 263 7.45 -8.93 14.85
N ASN A 264 6.87 -10.10 15.11
CA ASN A 264 7.53 -11.40 14.97
C ASN A 264 7.07 -12.19 13.73
N LEU A 265 6.21 -11.59 12.88
CA LEU A 265 5.80 -12.24 11.64
C LEU A 265 7.00 -12.41 10.68
N PRO A 266 6.98 -13.44 9.82
CA PRO A 266 7.99 -13.58 8.78
C PRO A 266 8.12 -12.30 7.94
N PRO A 267 9.34 -11.93 7.52
CA PRO A 267 9.57 -10.65 6.85
C PRO A 267 9.25 -10.67 5.34
N ALA A 268 8.71 -11.76 4.80
CA ALA A 268 8.37 -11.82 3.37
C ALA A 268 6.96 -12.42 3.17
N PRO A 269 6.01 -11.60 2.71
CA PRO A 269 6.18 -10.15 2.50
C PRO A 269 6.35 -9.40 3.84
N PRO A 270 6.95 -8.21 3.82
CA PRO A 270 7.10 -7.41 5.02
C PRO A 270 5.73 -6.97 5.52
N VAL A 271 5.58 -6.97 6.84
CA VAL A 271 4.36 -6.51 7.54
C VAL A 271 4.67 -5.28 8.39
N MET A 272 5.89 -5.20 8.93
CA MET A 272 6.38 -4.09 9.72
C MET A 272 7.60 -3.46 9.03
N LEU A 273 7.88 -2.18 9.25
CA LEU A 273 9.02 -1.48 8.62
C LEU A 273 10.36 -2.21 8.78
N HIS A 274 10.66 -2.76 9.96
CA HIS A 274 11.92 -3.47 10.20
C HIS A 274 12.03 -4.81 9.46
N HIS A 275 10.95 -5.27 8.81
CA HIS A 275 10.99 -6.45 7.94
C HIS A 275 11.59 -6.12 6.57
N ILE A 276 11.52 -4.87 6.11
CA ILE A 276 11.92 -4.47 4.76
C ILE A 276 13.38 -4.85 4.44
N PRO A 277 14.40 -4.58 5.28
CA PRO A 277 15.77 -4.95 4.93
C PRO A 277 15.97 -6.46 4.76
N ARG A 278 15.30 -7.28 5.58
CA ARG A 278 15.32 -8.74 5.46
C ARG A 278 14.55 -9.25 4.25
N PHE A 279 13.50 -8.55 3.85
CA PHE A 279 12.81 -8.83 2.59
C PHE A 279 13.73 -8.57 1.40
N LEU A 280 14.39 -7.40 1.36
CA LEU A 280 15.32 -7.02 0.30
C LEU A 280 16.55 -7.95 0.25
N SER A 281 17.03 -8.43 1.40
CA SER A 281 18.22 -9.29 1.43
C SER A 281 18.02 -10.62 0.73
N ARG A 282 16.79 -11.13 0.62
CA ARG A 282 16.48 -12.33 -0.17
C ARG A 282 16.85 -12.12 -1.63
N HIS A 283 16.34 -11.04 -2.23
CA HIS A 283 16.68 -10.68 -3.61
C HIS A 283 18.19 -10.47 -3.80
N ILE A 284 18.86 -9.80 -2.85
CA ILE A 284 20.31 -9.55 -2.93
C ILE A 284 21.14 -10.84 -2.83
N ASN A 285 20.67 -11.83 -2.07
CA ASN A 285 21.36 -13.10 -1.90
C ASN A 285 21.12 -14.08 -3.05
N ASP A 286 20.05 -13.91 -3.83
CA ASP A 286 19.74 -14.77 -4.97
C ASP A 286 20.81 -14.70 -6.07
N ALA A 287 21.40 -13.52 -6.32
CA ALA A 287 22.47 -13.38 -7.30
C ALA A 287 23.40 -12.18 -7.01
N LYS A 288 24.69 -12.34 -7.29
CA LYS A 288 25.74 -11.32 -6.98
C LYS A 288 25.53 -9.99 -7.70
N GLN A 289 24.91 -10.01 -8.87
CA GLN A 289 24.62 -8.83 -9.67
C GLN A 289 23.38 -8.06 -9.21
N HIS A 290 22.53 -8.67 -8.36
CA HIS A 290 21.33 -8.00 -7.89
C HIS A 290 21.68 -6.79 -7.03
N LYS A 291 20.95 -5.71 -7.27
CA LYS A 291 21.05 -4.44 -6.55
C LYS A 291 19.66 -4.01 -6.06
N ALA A 292 19.60 -3.37 -4.89
CA ALA A 292 18.36 -2.88 -4.32
C ALA A 292 18.51 -1.44 -3.80
N ALA A 293 17.54 -0.59 -4.12
CA ALA A 293 17.44 0.76 -3.60
C ALA A 293 16.22 0.85 -2.70
N PHE A 294 16.43 1.26 -1.45
CA PHE A 294 15.35 1.54 -0.50
C PHE A 294 15.22 3.06 -0.32
N VAL A 295 14.15 3.62 -0.89
CA VAL A 295 13.82 5.04 -0.81
C VAL A 295 12.74 5.23 0.26
N LEU A 296 13.10 5.84 1.38
CA LEU A 296 12.16 6.21 2.43
C LEU A 296 11.81 7.69 2.29
N VAL A 297 10.54 7.98 2.05
CA VAL A 297 10.01 9.35 2.04
C VAL A 297 9.45 9.65 3.42
N ASP A 298 10.13 10.50 4.19
CA ASP A 298 9.78 10.79 5.58
C ASP A 298 8.39 11.42 5.69
N GLY A 299 7.54 10.85 6.53
CA GLY A 299 6.19 11.35 6.81
C GLY A 299 5.17 11.12 5.69
N LEU A 300 5.43 10.25 4.71
CA LEU A 300 4.51 9.97 3.61
C LEU A 300 3.32 9.08 4.02
N ALA A 301 2.12 9.66 4.01
CA ALA A 301 0.86 8.92 4.16
C ALA A 301 0.42 8.24 2.85
N MET A 302 -0.47 7.25 2.95
CA MET A 302 -0.92 6.46 1.80
C MET A 302 -1.76 7.29 0.80
N ASP A 303 -2.61 8.19 1.29
CA ASP A 303 -3.39 9.13 0.47
C ASP A 303 -2.48 10.11 -0.30
N GLN A 304 -1.37 10.51 0.30
CA GLN A 304 -0.35 11.34 -0.33
C GLN A 304 0.44 10.56 -1.39
N TRP A 305 0.70 9.27 -1.15
CA TRP A 305 1.31 8.40 -2.16
C TRP A 305 0.42 8.28 -3.41
N ILE A 306 -0.91 8.18 -3.27
CA ILE A 306 -1.82 8.16 -4.42
C ILE A 306 -1.67 9.42 -5.28
N VAL A 307 -1.49 10.59 -4.64
CA VAL A 307 -1.22 11.85 -5.34
C VAL A 307 0.13 11.79 -6.07
N ILE A 308 1.18 11.33 -5.40
CA ILE A 308 2.53 11.18 -5.98
C ILE A 308 2.49 10.22 -7.18
N ARG A 309 1.88 9.04 -7.02
CA ARG A 309 1.74 8.01 -8.07
C ARG A 309 1.12 8.60 -9.33
N LYS A 310 0.03 9.36 -9.19
CA LYS A 310 -0.66 10.01 -10.32
C LYS A 310 0.24 11.01 -11.05
N GLU A 311 0.99 11.83 -10.32
CA GLU A 311 1.92 12.80 -10.95
C GLU A 311 3.13 12.13 -11.60
N ILE A 312 3.64 11.03 -11.04
CA ILE A 312 4.75 10.28 -11.63
C ILE A 312 4.29 9.51 -12.88
N ALA A 313 3.11 8.88 -12.85
CA ALA A 313 2.56 8.18 -14.00
C ALA A 313 2.37 9.11 -15.22
N ARG A 314 2.01 10.38 -14.99
CA ARG A 314 1.97 11.42 -16.04
C ARG A 314 3.33 11.73 -16.64
N GLN A 315 4.39 11.70 -15.83
CA GLN A 315 5.76 11.99 -16.28
C GLN A 315 6.43 10.78 -16.94
N ARG A 316 6.06 9.56 -16.52
CA ARG A 316 6.66 8.28 -16.94
C ARG A 316 5.55 7.24 -17.16
N ALA A 317 4.94 7.28 -18.34
CA ALA A 317 3.85 6.35 -18.70
C ALA A 317 4.29 4.86 -18.72
N ASN A 318 5.59 4.60 -18.88
CA ASN A 318 6.16 3.26 -18.87
C ASN A 318 6.48 2.73 -17.46
N TYR A 319 6.13 3.45 -16.39
CA TYR A 319 6.29 2.93 -15.04
C TYR A 319 5.17 1.96 -14.68
N ARG A 320 5.50 1.01 -13.82
CA ARG A 320 4.57 0.12 -13.13
C ARG A 320 4.84 0.17 -11.64
N PHE A 321 3.78 0.25 -10.85
CA PHE A 321 3.86 0.31 -9.39
C PHE A 321 3.22 -0.95 -8.82
N ARG A 322 3.96 -1.71 -8.00
CA ARG A 322 3.39 -2.81 -7.22
C ARG A 322 3.19 -2.32 -5.80
N GLU A 323 1.93 -2.10 -5.45
CA GLU A 323 1.56 -1.40 -4.22
C GLU A 323 1.17 -2.40 -3.11
N ASN A 324 1.88 -2.32 -2.00
CA ASN A 324 1.56 -3.01 -0.76
C ASN A 324 1.63 -2.00 0.40
N ALA A 325 1.46 -2.48 1.62
CA ALA A 325 1.53 -1.67 2.82
C ALA A 325 2.33 -2.37 3.91
N VAL A 326 2.81 -1.57 4.86
CA VAL A 326 3.47 -2.04 6.08
C VAL A 326 3.03 -1.17 7.26
N PHE A 327 3.12 -1.72 8.46
CA PHE A 327 2.91 -0.99 9.70
C PHE A 327 4.20 -0.27 10.11
N ALA A 328 4.04 1.01 10.44
CA ALA A 328 5.00 1.81 11.18
C ALA A 328 5.09 1.37 12.66
N TRP A 329 6.07 1.91 13.38
CA TRP A 329 6.19 1.70 14.81
C TRP A 329 5.26 2.64 15.58
N ILE A 330 4.64 2.16 16.65
CA ILE A 330 3.90 3.01 17.60
C ILE A 330 4.80 3.27 18.80
N PRO A 331 5.07 4.53 19.18
CA PRO A 331 4.53 5.76 18.58
C PRO A 331 5.16 6.04 17.21
N THR A 332 4.38 6.59 16.28
CA THR A 332 4.76 6.87 14.87
C THR A 332 5.71 8.05 14.76
N ILE A 333 6.85 7.96 15.45
CA ILE A 333 7.88 8.98 15.56
C ILE A 333 9.03 8.61 14.64
N THR A 334 9.52 9.57 13.87
CA THR A 334 10.62 9.43 12.90
C THR A 334 11.81 8.62 13.45
N SER A 335 12.34 8.97 14.61
CA SER A 335 13.52 8.30 15.19
C SER A 335 13.28 6.85 15.62
N VAL A 336 12.03 6.48 15.89
CA VAL A 336 11.62 5.11 16.22
C VAL A 336 11.43 4.30 14.93
N SER A 337 10.54 4.78 14.05
CA SER A 337 10.16 4.05 12.84
C SER A 337 11.27 4.00 11.79
N ARG A 338 11.90 5.14 11.46
CA ARG A 338 12.90 5.24 10.39
C ARG A 338 14.16 4.46 10.74
N GLN A 339 14.60 4.58 11.99
CA GLN A 339 15.73 3.81 12.48
C GLN A 339 15.46 2.31 12.50
N ALA A 340 14.23 1.87 12.83
CA ALA A 340 13.85 0.46 12.72
C ALA A 340 13.88 -0.04 11.26
N ALA A 341 13.41 0.79 10.32
CA ALA A 341 13.44 0.51 8.89
C ALA A 341 14.88 0.32 8.37
N PHE A 342 15.83 1.18 8.78
CA PHE A 342 17.24 1.06 8.36
C PHE A 342 18.06 0.06 9.19
N ALA A 343 17.67 -0.25 10.42
CA ALA A 343 18.33 -1.27 11.22
C ALA A 343 17.92 -2.71 10.86
N GLY A 344 16.75 -2.88 10.25
CA GLY A 344 16.13 -4.20 10.06
C GLY A 344 15.82 -4.90 11.38
N LYS A 345 15.65 -4.13 12.47
CA LYS A 345 15.42 -4.62 13.83
C LYS A 345 14.36 -3.77 14.55
N PRO A 346 13.58 -4.37 15.48
CA PRO A 346 12.69 -3.62 16.36
C PRO A 346 13.42 -2.57 17.22
N PRO A 347 12.74 -1.48 17.65
CA PRO A 347 13.31 -0.40 18.46
C PRO A 347 14.01 -0.82 19.75
N ILE A 348 13.57 -1.91 20.38
CA ILE A 348 14.20 -2.48 21.58
C ILE A 348 15.69 -2.78 21.42
N TYR A 349 16.19 -2.93 20.18
CA TYR A 349 17.60 -3.23 19.88
C TYR A 349 18.49 -1.99 19.75
N PHE A 350 17.96 -0.77 19.85
CA PHE A 350 18.74 0.47 19.80
C PHE A 350 18.31 1.49 20.86
N PRO A 351 18.24 1.11 22.15
CA PRO A 351 17.76 1.98 23.23
C PRO A 351 18.59 3.26 23.35
N ASN A 352 19.90 3.19 23.13
CA ASN A 352 20.81 4.34 23.27
C ASN A 352 20.67 5.38 22.16
N SER A 353 19.97 5.09 21.06
CA SER A 353 19.81 6.00 19.93
C SER A 353 18.36 6.19 19.50
N ILE A 354 17.37 5.67 20.24
CA ILE A 354 15.94 5.72 19.90
C ILE A 354 15.39 7.15 19.73
N HIS A 355 16.01 8.15 20.35
CA HIS A 355 15.62 9.56 20.26
C HIS A 355 16.26 10.34 19.09
N THR A 356 17.08 9.68 18.26
CA THR A 356 17.84 10.36 17.19
C THR A 356 17.85 9.51 15.92
N THR A 357 18.23 10.11 14.78
CA THR A 357 18.42 9.39 13.50
C THR A 357 19.89 9.24 13.12
N ASP A 358 20.81 9.60 14.03
CA ASP A 358 22.24 9.71 13.72
C ASP A 358 22.94 8.35 13.52
N LYS A 359 22.34 7.28 14.06
CA LYS A 359 22.87 5.92 13.91
C LYS A 359 22.37 5.19 12.67
N GLU A 360 21.42 5.75 11.91
CA GLU A 360 20.85 5.12 10.71
C GLU A 360 21.92 4.68 9.69
N PRO A 361 22.93 5.50 9.31
CA PRO A 361 23.94 5.07 8.34
C PRO A 361 24.75 3.86 8.84
N ALA A 362 25.07 3.84 10.14
CA ALA A 362 25.83 2.77 10.76
C ALA A 362 24.99 1.49 10.89
N LEU A 363 23.72 1.61 11.28
CA LEU A 363 22.79 0.49 11.42
C LEU A 363 22.47 -0.15 10.06
N TRP A 364 22.25 0.66 9.03
CA TRP A 364 22.06 0.18 7.65
C TRP A 364 23.29 -0.58 7.14
N THR A 365 24.47 0.01 7.30
CA THR A 365 25.72 -0.64 6.92
C THR A 365 25.93 -1.95 7.68
N GLN A 366 25.67 -1.95 9.00
CA GLN A 366 25.83 -3.14 9.83
C GLN A 366 24.89 -4.26 9.39
N PHE A 367 23.61 -3.95 9.15
CA PHE A 367 22.64 -4.93 8.66
C PHE A 367 23.14 -5.65 7.41
N TRP A 368 23.60 -4.89 6.41
CA TRP A 368 24.05 -5.48 5.14
C TRP A 368 25.39 -6.21 5.25
N VAL A 369 26.29 -5.76 6.12
CA VAL A 369 27.51 -6.51 6.45
C VAL A 369 27.17 -7.84 7.11
N ASP A 370 26.18 -7.88 8.01
CA ASP A 370 25.68 -9.12 8.61
C ASP A 370 25.01 -10.04 7.56
N GLN A 371 24.51 -9.48 6.45
CA GLN A 371 24.02 -10.24 5.29
C GLN A 371 25.13 -10.66 4.31
N GLY A 372 26.41 -10.37 4.60
CA GLY A 372 27.55 -10.81 3.80
C GLY A 372 28.04 -9.80 2.75
N LEU A 373 27.53 -8.57 2.73
CA LEU A 373 28.08 -7.50 1.90
C LEU A 373 29.31 -6.85 2.56
N THR A 374 30.14 -6.21 1.74
CA THR A 374 31.22 -5.34 2.20
C THR A 374 30.73 -3.91 2.35
N LYS A 375 31.42 -3.09 3.16
CA LYS A 375 31.11 -1.66 3.31
C LYS A 375 31.17 -0.86 2.00
N GLN A 376 31.89 -1.35 0.98
CA GLN A 376 31.98 -0.71 -0.34
C GLN A 376 30.76 -0.97 -1.22
N GLU A 377 29.96 -1.99 -0.88
CA GLU A 377 28.76 -2.41 -1.60
C GLU A 377 27.49 -1.75 -1.04
N VAL A 378 27.61 -0.97 0.04
CA VAL A 378 26.50 -0.37 0.77
C VAL A 378 26.68 1.14 0.85
N ALA A 379 25.61 1.88 0.58
CA ALA A 379 25.55 3.32 0.81
C ALA A 379 24.26 3.74 1.51
N TYR A 380 24.33 4.90 2.16
CA TYR A 380 23.20 5.58 2.75
C TYR A 380 23.33 7.08 2.48
N ALA A 381 22.22 7.74 2.13
CA ALA A 381 22.15 9.19 2.02
C ALA A 381 20.81 9.72 2.56
N LYS A 382 20.87 10.87 3.26
CA LYS A 382 19.69 11.58 3.78
C LYS A 382 19.72 13.05 3.41
N GLY A 383 18.62 13.78 3.65
CA GLY A 383 18.53 15.18 3.27
C GLY A 383 18.03 15.39 1.84
N LEU A 384 17.53 14.35 1.18
CA LEU A 384 17.05 14.43 -0.20
C LEU A 384 15.66 15.09 -0.28
N GLY A 385 15.23 15.42 -1.50
CA GLY A 385 13.92 16.02 -1.77
C GLY A 385 13.95 17.48 -2.23
N ASN A 386 15.15 18.07 -2.31
CA ASN A 386 15.42 19.38 -2.91
C ASN A 386 16.73 19.33 -3.69
N GLY A 387 16.86 20.19 -4.71
CA GLY A 387 18.12 20.39 -5.42
C GLY A 387 18.44 19.27 -6.41
N THR A 388 19.73 19.09 -6.69
CA THR A 388 20.27 18.16 -7.69
C THR A 388 20.52 16.77 -7.10
N LEU A 389 20.64 15.77 -7.97
CA LEU A 389 20.90 14.37 -7.60
C LEU A 389 22.40 14.01 -7.61
N GLU A 390 23.30 14.99 -7.73
CA GLU A 390 24.75 14.80 -7.89
C GLU A 390 25.34 13.79 -6.88
N ASN A 391 25.01 13.95 -5.59
CA ASN A 391 25.48 13.04 -4.55
C ASN A 391 24.98 11.59 -4.75
N VAL A 392 23.74 11.44 -5.24
CA VAL A 392 23.16 10.11 -5.51
C VAL A 392 23.79 9.51 -6.78
N GLU A 393 24.00 10.32 -7.82
CA GLU A 393 24.70 9.92 -9.05
C GLU A 393 26.09 9.37 -8.75
N GLU A 394 26.87 10.07 -7.91
CA GLU A 394 28.18 9.61 -7.45
C GLU A 394 28.13 8.31 -6.65
N ILE A 395 27.05 8.07 -5.88
CA ILE A 395 26.86 6.85 -5.10
C ILE A 395 26.56 5.67 -6.03
N VAL A 396 25.59 5.83 -6.93
CA VAL A 396 25.09 4.72 -7.77
C VAL A 396 26.07 4.34 -8.88
N ALA A 397 26.90 5.29 -9.33
CA ALA A 397 27.95 5.05 -10.33
C ALA A 397 29.11 4.18 -9.82
N ARG A 398 29.21 3.94 -8.49
CA ARG A 398 30.28 3.13 -7.92
C ARG A 398 30.14 1.67 -8.41
N PRO A 399 31.19 1.08 -9.04
CA PRO A 399 31.07 -0.24 -9.67
C PRO A 399 30.66 -1.39 -8.73
N LYS A 400 31.00 -1.28 -7.44
CA LYS A 400 30.66 -2.28 -6.42
C LYS A 400 29.32 -2.02 -5.74
N MET A 401 28.60 -0.95 -6.05
CA MET A 401 27.39 -0.62 -5.31
C MET A 401 26.31 -1.69 -5.51
N ARG A 402 25.80 -2.22 -4.41
CA ARG A 402 24.72 -3.22 -4.41
C ARG A 402 23.48 -2.74 -3.70
N VAL A 403 23.63 -2.03 -2.59
CA VAL A 403 22.48 -1.57 -1.81
C VAL A 403 22.63 -0.11 -1.41
N VAL A 404 21.57 0.67 -1.66
CA VAL A 404 21.51 2.08 -1.28
C VAL A 404 20.25 2.33 -0.45
N GLY A 405 20.42 2.93 0.72
CA GLY A 405 19.34 3.49 1.54
C GLY A 405 19.25 5.00 1.34
N LEU A 406 18.11 5.51 0.91
CA LEU A 406 17.91 6.92 0.59
C LEU A 406 16.76 7.49 1.41
N VAL A 407 16.96 8.67 1.98
CA VAL A 407 15.94 9.35 2.78
C VAL A 407 15.58 10.70 2.16
N VAL A 408 14.30 10.84 1.82
CA VAL A 408 13.69 12.02 1.20
C VAL A 408 12.83 12.74 2.25
N ASP A 409 13.31 13.87 2.76
CA ASP A 409 12.68 14.58 3.91
C ASP A 409 11.59 15.57 3.48
N LYS A 410 11.20 15.60 2.20
CA LYS A 410 10.37 16.70 1.68
C LYS A 410 8.97 16.69 2.29
N VAL A 411 8.33 15.52 2.39
CA VAL A 411 6.94 15.43 2.85
C VAL A 411 6.85 15.83 4.34
N ASP A 412 7.73 15.30 5.19
CA ASP A 412 7.88 15.73 6.58
C ASP A 412 8.10 17.25 6.74
N LYS A 413 8.99 17.84 5.93
CA LYS A 413 9.21 19.30 5.94
C LYS A 413 7.96 20.10 5.53
N ILE A 414 7.17 19.59 4.59
CA ILE A 414 5.89 20.21 4.21
C ILE A 414 4.92 20.12 5.39
N MET A 415 4.81 18.95 6.02
CA MET A 415 3.93 18.72 7.17
C MET A 415 4.23 19.69 8.33
N HIS A 416 5.49 19.78 8.77
CA HIS A 416 5.87 20.67 9.87
C HIS A 416 5.73 22.16 9.56
N GLY A 417 5.68 22.54 8.28
CA GLY A 417 5.39 23.91 7.82
C GLY A 417 3.92 24.15 7.45
N MET A 418 3.02 23.19 7.70
CA MET A 418 1.66 23.24 7.17
C MET A 418 0.74 24.12 8.02
N GLU A 419 0.14 25.12 7.38
CA GLU A 419 -0.85 26.01 8.01
C GLU A 419 -2.29 25.81 7.45
N LEU A 420 -2.40 25.17 6.29
CA LEU A 420 -3.68 25.00 5.56
C LEU A 420 -4.31 23.61 5.72
N GLY A 421 -3.95 22.91 6.81
CA GLY A 421 -4.49 21.58 7.12
C GLY A 421 -4.15 20.50 6.09
N ALA A 422 -4.93 19.41 6.08
CA ALA A 422 -4.70 18.26 5.21
C ALA A 422 -4.86 18.61 3.71
N ALA A 423 -5.78 19.53 3.37
CA ALA A 423 -5.94 19.98 1.99
C ALA A 423 -4.71 20.75 1.49
N GLY A 424 -4.13 21.61 2.33
CA GLY A 424 -2.85 22.28 2.06
C GLY A 424 -1.71 21.29 1.86
N MET A 425 -1.65 20.26 2.71
CA MET A 425 -0.67 19.18 2.63
C MET A 425 -0.73 18.47 1.27
N HIS A 426 -1.92 18.05 0.83
CA HIS A 426 -2.13 17.42 -0.47
C HIS A 426 -1.66 18.28 -1.64
N ASN A 427 -1.98 19.58 -1.63
CA ASN A 427 -1.59 20.50 -2.69
C ASN A 427 -0.07 20.67 -2.78
N GLN A 428 0.61 20.84 -1.65
CA GLN A 428 2.06 20.99 -1.63
C GLN A 428 2.79 19.70 -2.04
N VAL A 429 2.30 18.54 -1.59
CA VAL A 429 2.83 17.23 -2.02
C VAL A 429 2.64 17.03 -3.53
N ARG A 430 1.46 17.36 -4.07
CA ARG A 430 1.20 17.31 -5.52
C ARG A 430 2.16 18.20 -6.30
N GLN A 431 2.32 19.45 -5.87
CA GLN A 431 3.20 20.41 -6.53
C GLN A 431 4.66 19.92 -6.52
N TRP A 432 5.12 19.34 -5.41
CA TRP A 432 6.44 18.76 -5.34
C TRP A 432 6.59 17.54 -6.25
N ALA A 433 5.61 16.64 -6.28
CA ALA A 433 5.62 15.42 -7.09
C ALA A 433 5.55 15.70 -8.60
N ALA A 434 4.88 16.79 -9.00
CA ALA A 434 4.87 17.29 -10.38
C ALA A 434 6.23 17.84 -10.83
N GLY A 435 7.11 18.17 -9.88
CA GLY A 435 8.50 18.51 -10.15
C GLY A 435 9.31 17.27 -10.55
N PRO A 436 10.50 17.45 -11.18
CA PRO A 436 11.24 16.35 -11.78
C PRO A 436 11.98 15.48 -10.76
N PHE A 437 12.16 15.93 -9.51
CA PHE A 437 13.07 15.32 -8.54
C PHE A 437 12.81 13.81 -8.32
N LEU A 438 11.57 13.44 -7.99
CA LEU A 438 11.24 12.04 -7.71
C LEU A 438 11.34 11.16 -8.96
N ALA A 439 10.83 11.65 -10.09
CA ALA A 439 10.89 10.92 -11.35
C ALA A 439 12.34 10.66 -11.78
N GLN A 440 13.20 11.69 -11.71
CA GLN A 440 14.63 11.58 -12.01
C GLN A 440 15.37 10.68 -11.03
N LEU A 441 15.01 10.71 -9.75
CA LEU A 441 15.60 9.81 -8.76
C LEU A 441 15.30 8.35 -9.11
N PHE A 442 14.05 8.04 -9.47
CA PHE A 442 13.68 6.69 -9.88
C PHE A 442 14.33 6.28 -11.21
N ASP A 443 14.39 7.18 -12.19
CA ASP A 443 15.10 6.93 -13.45
C ASP A 443 16.56 6.56 -13.18
N LEU A 444 17.27 7.39 -12.40
CA LEU A 444 18.67 7.19 -12.05
C LEU A 444 18.91 5.82 -11.39
N LEU A 445 18.04 5.42 -10.46
CA LEU A 445 18.16 4.13 -9.78
C LEU A 445 17.88 2.95 -10.73
N LEU A 446 16.80 3.03 -11.50
CA LEU A 446 16.40 1.98 -12.45
C LEU A 446 17.47 1.79 -13.54
N GLU A 447 18.00 2.88 -14.09
CA GLU A 447 19.05 2.88 -15.13
C GLU A 447 20.38 2.31 -14.64
N ASN A 448 20.65 2.41 -13.33
CA ASN A 448 21.81 1.78 -12.70
C ASN A 448 21.56 0.32 -12.25
N GLY A 449 20.41 -0.25 -12.65
CA GLY A 449 20.06 -1.65 -12.44
C GLY A 449 19.57 -1.99 -11.03
N PHE A 450 19.11 -0.99 -10.27
CA PHE A 450 18.54 -1.23 -8.95
C PHE A 450 17.08 -1.68 -9.04
N ARG A 451 16.72 -2.66 -8.22
CA ARG A 451 15.33 -2.89 -7.85
C ARG A 451 14.89 -1.84 -6.83
N VAL A 452 13.95 -0.99 -7.21
CA VAL A 452 13.58 0.20 -6.42
C VAL A 452 12.35 -0.10 -5.55
N TYR A 453 12.49 0.16 -4.25
CA TYR A 453 11.41 0.11 -3.27
C TYR A 453 11.25 1.46 -2.60
N LEU A 454 10.01 1.94 -2.53
CA LEU A 454 9.62 3.13 -1.80
C LEU A 454 8.80 2.76 -0.56
N SER A 455 9.05 3.42 0.57
CA SER A 455 8.18 3.36 1.74
C SER A 455 8.23 4.66 2.54
N SER A 456 7.58 4.68 3.70
CA SER A 456 7.61 5.77 4.68
C SER A 456 7.94 5.23 6.07
N ASP A 457 8.39 6.09 6.98
CA ASP A 457 8.52 5.76 8.39
C ASP A 457 7.21 5.97 9.18
N HIS A 458 6.37 6.93 8.76
CA HIS A 458 5.02 7.12 9.24
C HIS A 458 4.21 7.93 8.21
N GLY A 459 2.89 7.95 8.34
CA GLY A 459 2.08 8.98 7.70
C GLY A 459 1.81 10.16 8.62
N ASN A 460 0.72 10.86 8.37
CA ASN A 460 0.34 12.06 9.11
C ASN A 460 -1.16 12.29 9.02
N ILE A 461 -1.71 13.04 9.97
CA ILE A 461 -3.11 13.49 9.95
C ILE A 461 -3.22 14.95 10.38
N GLU A 462 -4.30 15.60 9.96
CA GLU A 462 -4.76 16.83 10.61
C GLU A 462 -5.39 16.50 11.97
N ALA A 463 -4.96 17.24 13.00
CA ALA A 463 -5.33 17.00 14.38
C ALA A 463 -5.72 18.30 15.10
N SER A 464 -6.70 18.21 16.00
CA SER A 464 -7.16 19.32 16.82
C SER A 464 -6.51 19.32 18.21
N GLY A 465 -6.25 20.48 18.79
CA GLY A 465 -5.68 20.58 20.12
C GLY A 465 -6.57 20.01 21.22
N CYS A 466 -6.00 19.20 22.12
CA CYS A 466 -6.68 18.72 23.33
C CYS A 466 -6.22 19.45 24.61
N GLY A 467 -5.28 20.39 24.49
CA GLY A 467 -4.60 21.06 25.59
C GLY A 467 -3.12 20.68 25.64
N ARG A 468 -2.28 21.62 26.06
CA ARG A 468 -0.83 21.39 26.19
C ARG A 468 -0.52 20.95 27.63
N PRO A 469 0.05 19.75 27.85
CA PRO A 469 0.42 19.34 29.18
C PRO A 469 1.59 20.20 29.73
N VAL A 470 1.55 20.45 31.04
CA VAL A 470 2.58 21.22 31.75
C VAL A 470 3.60 20.24 32.32
N GLU A 471 4.64 19.98 31.53
CA GLU A 471 5.56 18.84 31.73
C GLU A 471 6.97 19.28 32.19
N GLY A 472 7.33 20.58 32.12
CA GLY A 472 8.71 21.00 32.39
C GLY A 472 9.72 20.22 31.54
N ALA A 473 10.92 19.89 32.06
CA ALA A 473 11.94 19.08 31.40
C ALA A 473 11.76 17.55 31.56
N VAL A 474 10.58 17.11 31.97
CA VAL A 474 10.33 15.75 32.49
C VAL A 474 10.06 14.72 31.38
N ALA A 475 9.59 15.16 30.22
CA ALA A 475 9.41 14.31 29.05
C ALA A 475 10.71 14.22 28.24
N ASP A 476 11.14 13.01 27.92
CA ASP A 476 12.33 12.72 27.10
C ASP A 476 12.16 13.23 25.66
N LEU A 477 10.91 13.23 25.18
CA LEU A 477 10.55 13.74 23.87
C LEU A 477 9.13 14.35 23.89
N ARG A 478 8.97 15.50 23.22
CA ARG A 478 7.71 16.27 23.16
C ARG A 478 7.19 16.41 21.73
N GLY A 479 6.81 15.30 21.11
CA GLY A 479 6.13 15.31 19.81
C GLY A 479 4.67 15.72 19.95
N GLU A 480 4.09 16.44 19.00
CA GLU A 480 2.76 17.06 19.14
C GLU A 480 1.63 16.06 19.42
N ARG A 481 1.73 14.83 18.91
CA ARG A 481 0.75 13.75 19.15
C ARG A 481 1.26 12.64 20.08
N ALA A 482 2.51 12.69 20.52
CA ALA A 482 3.08 11.71 21.44
C ALA A 482 4.10 12.32 22.42
N ARG A 483 3.92 12.00 23.70
CA ARG A 483 4.87 12.35 24.77
C ARG A 483 5.55 11.09 25.28
N ILE A 484 6.86 11.15 25.46
CA ILE A 484 7.65 10.01 25.95
C ILE A 484 8.11 10.31 27.36
N TYR A 485 7.91 9.36 28.27
CA TYR A 485 8.30 9.47 29.68
C TYR A 485 9.23 8.32 30.07
N PRO A 486 10.17 8.56 31.00
CA PRO A 486 11.10 7.55 31.48
C PRO A 486 10.47 6.60 32.53
N ASP A 487 9.38 7.03 33.19
CA ASP A 487 8.70 6.22 34.20
C ASP A 487 7.18 6.39 34.20
N SER A 488 6.49 5.37 34.74
CA SER A 488 5.04 5.26 34.73
C SER A 488 4.33 6.29 35.62
N LEU A 489 5.00 6.78 36.67
CA LEU A 489 4.40 7.76 37.59
C LEU A 489 4.26 9.11 36.88
N LEU A 490 5.31 9.56 36.19
CA LEU A 490 5.30 10.80 35.41
C LEU A 490 4.26 10.75 34.30
N ARG A 491 4.22 9.64 33.55
CA ARG A 491 3.22 9.42 32.51
C ARG A 491 1.79 9.43 33.09
N GLY A 492 1.59 8.76 34.22
CA GLY A 492 0.32 8.67 34.93
C GLY A 492 -0.22 10.04 35.35
N GLN A 493 0.63 10.92 35.88
CA GLN A 493 0.24 12.29 36.27
C GLN A 493 -0.30 13.11 35.09
N VAL A 494 0.26 12.91 33.89
CA VAL A 494 -0.23 13.58 32.68
C VAL A 494 -1.50 12.92 32.18
N LYS A 495 -1.59 11.58 32.19
CA LYS A 495 -2.81 10.82 31.86
C LYS A 495 -4.00 11.23 32.73
N GLU A 496 -3.82 11.48 34.03
CA GLU A 496 -4.89 11.97 34.92
C GLU A 496 -5.48 13.31 34.46
N ARG A 497 -4.65 14.20 33.90
CA ARG A 497 -5.09 15.50 33.36
C ARG A 497 -5.65 15.39 31.94
N PHE A 498 -5.26 14.36 31.20
CA PHE A 498 -5.68 14.06 29.84
C PHE A 498 -6.29 12.65 29.78
N PRO A 499 -7.49 12.43 30.37
CA PRO A 499 -8.05 11.09 30.56
C PRO A 499 -8.32 10.33 29.25
N ASN A 500 -8.45 11.04 28.12
CA ASN A 500 -8.64 10.43 26.80
C ASN A 500 -7.33 10.07 26.09
N ALA A 501 -6.18 10.50 26.61
CA ALA A 501 -4.87 10.12 26.06
C ALA A 501 -4.63 8.62 26.22
N LEU A 502 -3.90 8.00 25.30
CA LEU A 502 -3.67 6.56 25.31
C LEU A 502 -2.32 6.24 25.94
N GLU A 503 -2.33 5.49 27.03
CA GLU A 503 -1.12 4.91 27.61
C GLU A 503 -0.68 3.71 26.78
N TRP A 504 0.19 3.96 25.80
CA TRP A 504 0.67 2.89 24.94
C TRP A 504 1.67 2.01 25.71
N PRO A 505 1.53 0.68 25.68
CA PRO A 505 2.53 -0.22 26.25
C PRO A 505 3.83 -0.19 25.43
N PRO A 506 5.01 -0.44 26.04
CA PRO A 506 6.31 -0.44 25.34
C PRO A 506 6.50 -1.68 24.44
N ILE A 507 5.57 -1.95 23.52
CA ILE A 507 5.61 -3.10 22.61
C ILE A 507 6.78 -2.95 21.65
N GLY A 508 7.80 -3.80 21.77
CA GLY A 508 9.01 -3.75 20.93
C GLY A 508 9.84 -2.47 21.14
N LEU A 509 9.56 -1.72 22.21
CA LEU A 509 10.25 -0.52 22.64
C LEU A 509 11.14 -0.85 23.86
N PRO A 510 12.15 -0.02 24.18
CA PRO A 510 12.86 -0.10 25.46
C PRO A 510 11.88 0.02 26.66
N GLU A 511 12.17 -0.66 27.77
CA GLU A 511 11.27 -0.70 28.94
C GLU A 511 10.99 0.69 29.54
N GLU A 512 11.99 1.56 29.54
CA GLU A 512 11.91 2.95 30.04
C GLU A 512 11.38 3.92 28.98
N TYR A 513 10.97 3.45 27.80
CA TYR A 513 10.41 4.31 26.76
C TYR A 513 8.88 4.20 26.81
N LEU A 514 8.23 5.05 27.62
CA LEU A 514 6.79 4.96 27.90
C LEU A 514 6.00 6.04 27.16
N PRO A 515 5.33 5.71 26.05
CA PRO A 515 4.57 6.69 25.28
C PRO A 515 3.21 6.98 25.93
N LEU A 516 2.82 8.25 25.88
CA LEU A 516 1.45 8.72 26.04
C LEU A 516 1.03 9.36 24.71
N LEU A 517 0.11 8.72 24.02
CA LEU A 517 -0.40 9.19 22.73
C LEU A 517 -1.58 10.14 22.97
N ALA A 518 -1.68 11.18 22.16
CA ALA A 518 -2.87 12.00 22.12
C ALA A 518 -4.08 11.14 21.69
N PRO A 519 -5.31 11.50 22.10
CA PRO A 519 -6.52 10.84 21.60
C PRO A 519 -6.56 10.84 20.07
N ALA A 520 -7.37 9.94 19.49
CA ALA A 520 -7.59 9.91 18.04
C ALA A 520 -7.88 11.33 17.50
N ARG A 521 -7.20 11.69 16.40
CA ARG A 521 -7.33 12.99 15.72
C ARG A 521 -7.10 14.22 16.60
N SER A 522 -6.41 14.05 17.73
CA SER A 522 -6.08 15.12 18.67
C SER A 522 -4.57 15.31 18.82
N ALA A 523 -4.13 16.50 19.23
CA ALA A 523 -2.72 16.80 19.52
C ALA A 523 -2.58 17.54 20.86
N PHE A 524 -1.47 17.35 21.55
CA PHE A 524 -1.11 18.00 22.82
C PHE A 524 -0.65 19.46 22.64
N VAL A 525 -1.49 20.25 21.95
CA VAL A 525 -1.35 21.69 21.67
C VAL A 525 -2.56 22.44 22.22
N ARG A 526 -2.65 23.77 22.05
CA ARG A 526 -3.79 24.52 22.63
C ARG A 526 -5.09 24.12 21.93
N LYS A 527 -6.21 24.10 22.67
CA LYS A 527 -7.50 23.60 22.15
C LYS A 527 -8.03 24.29 20.89
N ALA A 528 -7.63 25.53 20.63
CA ALA A 528 -8.04 26.29 19.45
C ALA A 528 -7.07 26.14 18.26
N GLU A 529 -5.98 25.39 18.42
CA GLU A 529 -4.97 25.15 17.39
C GLU A 529 -5.29 23.83 16.67
N SER A 530 -5.13 23.83 15.35
CA SER A 530 -5.04 22.62 14.52
C SER A 530 -3.67 22.57 13.87
N LEU A 531 -3.22 21.36 13.55
CA LEU A 531 -1.95 21.11 12.88
C LEU A 531 -2.01 19.82 12.09
N VAL A 532 -1.09 19.64 11.15
CA VAL A 532 -0.82 18.34 10.53
C VAL A 532 0.40 17.74 11.21
N GLY A 533 0.30 16.50 11.67
CA GLY A 533 1.37 15.88 12.43
C GLY A 533 1.26 14.37 12.55
N HIS A 534 2.23 13.82 13.27
CA HIS A 534 2.40 12.38 13.47
C HIS A 534 2.72 12.05 14.95
N GLY A 535 2.83 10.77 15.28
CA GLY A 535 3.18 10.26 16.61
C GLY A 535 2.08 9.40 17.25
N GLY A 536 0.87 9.44 16.71
CA GLY A 536 -0.27 8.67 17.19
C GLY A 536 -0.36 7.25 16.63
N ALA A 537 -1.56 6.70 16.70
CA ALA A 537 -1.92 5.36 16.23
C ALA A 537 -3.10 5.38 15.24
N SER A 538 -3.36 6.53 14.60
CA SER A 538 -4.40 6.63 13.56
C SER A 538 -3.99 5.83 12.31
N LEU A 539 -4.99 5.37 11.55
CA LEU A 539 -4.79 4.49 10.39
C LEU A 539 -3.78 5.08 9.40
N GLU A 540 -3.93 6.37 9.10
CA GLU A 540 -3.14 7.11 8.13
C GLU A 540 -1.70 7.37 8.62
N GLU A 541 -1.48 7.44 9.94
CA GLU A 541 -0.13 7.55 10.51
C GLU A 541 0.59 6.19 10.50
N LEU A 542 -0.16 5.12 10.77
CA LEU A 542 0.39 3.82 11.10
C LEU A 542 0.60 2.92 9.88
N ILE A 543 -0.32 2.90 8.92
CA ILE A 543 -0.22 2.05 7.74
C ILE A 543 0.33 2.89 6.58
N VAL A 544 1.56 2.57 6.19
CA VAL A 544 2.32 3.35 5.21
C VAL A 544 2.54 2.54 3.91
N PRO A 545 2.72 3.22 2.76
CA PRO A 545 2.94 2.53 1.51
C PRO A 545 4.24 1.71 1.54
N LEU A 546 4.23 0.57 0.85
CA LEU A 546 5.42 -0.15 0.40
C LEU A 546 5.25 -0.45 -1.07
N VAL A 547 6.03 0.22 -1.90
CA VAL A 547 5.84 0.22 -3.36
C VAL A 547 7.08 -0.28 -4.03
N GLN A 548 6.95 -1.29 -4.88
CA GLN A 548 8.00 -1.60 -5.85
C GLN A 548 7.76 -0.78 -7.12
N ILE A 549 8.79 -0.08 -7.57
CA ILE A 549 8.75 0.71 -8.80
C ILE A 549 9.51 -0.06 -9.87
N GLU A 550 8.86 -0.26 -11.01
CA GLU A 550 9.40 -1.00 -12.15
C GLU A 550 9.22 -0.18 -13.43
N ARG A 551 10.08 -0.42 -14.41
CA ARG A 551 9.91 0.05 -15.78
C ARG A 551 9.33 -1.10 -16.59
N ARG A 552 8.29 -0.85 -17.39
CA ARG A 552 7.77 -1.83 -18.35
C ARG A 552 8.85 -2.09 -19.39
N ASP A 553 9.06 -3.36 -19.72
CA ASP A 553 9.93 -3.75 -20.83
C ASP A 553 9.28 -3.24 -22.13
N THR A 554 9.98 -2.37 -22.86
CA THR A 554 9.53 -1.82 -24.15
C THR A 554 9.79 -2.78 -25.29
#